data_AF-A0A1I0BTP5-F1
#
_entry.id   AF-A0A1I0BTP5-F1
#
_cell.length_a   1.000
_cell.length_b   1.000
_cell.length_c   1.000
_cell.angle_alpha   90.00
_cell.angle_beta   90.00
_cell.angle_gamma   90.00
#
_symmetry.space_group_name_H-M   'P 1'
#
loop_
_entity.id
_entity.type
_entity.pdbx_description
1 polymer ?
#
loop_
_entity_poly.entity_id
_entity_poly.type
_entity_poly.pdbx_seq_one_letter_code
_entity_poly.pdbx_strand_id
1 'polypeptide(L)'
;MANRTKHLTAKALATQQAVAALQNRCLVGRKWSVARQIEFICSCSSVAKVHTCLEPGSPVAQLYFLCLHGRNKAKRQVAKTALRDLAATRTEVLTCLPLLPAVAAICQHYAARRRELSAWKPQRRNAYRQLYDLVHYLFDEYGDVPGWVIEAWATGQLTQQVGMARLTVHLGSGQALRAFRGLPVALTRRLEHEMRQAPYEYTFVQALRYAQLANARALPLLDPVLKSRLGQELVPDDASWLTVAAFFRDAPMTDPWQFEPVCEWIEQCRTVGVDGELPQPGFSLKGRQMASVLRQATSWHQRTHRARTYWGCNLALSSAWVGLPITGFELGGAEGVRIRQLLNYAQLLEEGSAQKHCVSSYVYSCLKGRCGIFSLSVHGARTLTVEVLANRQIVQIRGRENRRATEREQDWLHQWATAAGLSFSANT
;
A
#
# COMPACT_ATOMS: atom_id res chain seq x y z
N MET A 1 -26.84 -46.87 29.08
CA MET A 1 -26.91 -45.73 30.04
C MET A 1 -25.71 -45.82 30.96
N ALA A 2 -24.62 -45.09 30.70
CA ALA A 2 -23.40 -45.23 31.50
C ALA A 2 -22.78 -43.86 31.83
N ASN A 3 -22.44 -43.71 33.11
CA ASN A 3 -21.58 -42.69 33.72
C ASN A 3 -22.07 -41.23 33.70
N ARG A 4 -23.02 -40.90 34.59
CA ARG A 4 -23.33 -39.51 34.96
C ARG A 4 -22.76 -39.06 36.33
N THR A 5 -21.94 -39.87 36.98
CA THR A 5 -21.41 -39.57 38.33
C THR A 5 -19.95 -40.03 38.48
N LYS A 6 -19.03 -39.44 37.70
CA LYS A 6 -17.61 -39.42 38.11
C LYS A 6 -17.39 -38.18 38.96
N HIS A 7 -17.11 -38.37 40.25
CA HIS A 7 -16.66 -37.28 41.11
C HIS A 7 -15.37 -36.69 40.54
N LEU A 8 -15.38 -35.37 40.33
CA LEU A 8 -14.20 -34.63 39.88
C LEU A 8 -13.07 -34.84 40.89
N THR A 9 -11.86 -35.08 40.40
CA THR A 9 -10.67 -35.16 41.25
C THR A 9 -10.49 -33.85 42.01
N ALA A 10 -9.92 -33.87 43.22
CA ALA A 10 -9.74 -32.67 44.03
C ALA A 10 -9.02 -31.53 43.28
N LYS A 11 -8.07 -31.87 42.40
CA LYS A 11 -7.39 -30.92 41.50
C LYS A 11 -8.32 -30.35 40.43
N ALA A 12 -9.19 -31.15 39.84
CA ALA A 12 -10.17 -30.68 38.86
C ALA A 12 -11.24 -29.81 39.52
N LEU A 13 -11.69 -30.16 40.73
CA LEU A 13 -12.61 -29.36 41.53
C LEU A 13 -11.98 -28.02 41.92
N ALA A 14 -10.72 -28.02 42.39
CA ALA A 14 -9.97 -26.81 42.72
C ALA A 14 -9.73 -25.93 41.48
N THR A 15 -9.48 -26.53 40.32
CA THR A 15 -9.33 -25.81 39.05
C THR A 15 -10.67 -25.21 38.61
N GLN A 16 -11.77 -25.95 38.73
CA GLN A 16 -13.10 -25.48 38.37
C GLN A 16 -13.60 -24.40 39.34
N GLN A 17 -13.29 -24.52 40.63
CA GLN A 17 -13.53 -23.50 41.65
C GLN A 17 -12.65 -22.27 41.45
N ALA A 18 -11.40 -22.41 41.02
CA ALA A 18 -10.53 -21.28 40.68
C ALA A 18 -11.02 -20.55 39.43
N VAL A 19 -11.47 -21.28 38.40
CA VAL A 19 -12.09 -20.72 37.19
C VAL A 19 -13.42 -20.04 37.53
N ALA A 20 -14.28 -20.68 38.34
CA ALA A 20 -15.53 -20.08 38.83
C ALA A 20 -15.28 -18.88 39.75
N ALA A 21 -14.24 -18.87 40.57
CA ALA A 21 -13.84 -17.72 41.40
C ALA A 21 -13.23 -16.59 40.57
N LEU A 22 -12.52 -16.88 39.49
CA LEU A 22 -12.08 -15.90 38.50
C LEU A 22 -13.27 -15.31 37.71
N GLN A 23 -14.28 -16.13 37.41
CA GLN A 23 -15.54 -15.71 36.77
C GLN A 23 -16.47 -14.94 37.73
N ASN A 24 -16.45 -15.26 39.03
CA ASN A 24 -17.28 -14.64 40.08
C ASN A 24 -16.57 -13.52 40.86
N ARG A 25 -15.34 -13.12 40.50
CA ARG A 25 -14.78 -11.86 40.99
C ARG A 25 -15.71 -10.75 40.56
N CYS A 26 -16.39 -10.13 41.51
CA CYS A 26 -17.22 -8.96 41.26
C CYS A 26 -16.31 -7.88 40.67
N LEU A 27 -16.35 -7.69 39.36
CA LEU A 27 -15.58 -6.66 38.66
C LEU A 27 -16.26 -5.33 38.91
N VAL A 28 -16.15 -4.84 40.15
CA VAL A 28 -16.78 -3.61 40.65
C VAL A 28 -16.48 -2.42 39.71
N GLY A 29 -15.32 -2.46 39.05
CA GLY A 29 -14.87 -1.45 38.10
C GLY A 29 -15.71 -1.34 36.82
N ARG A 30 -16.46 -2.39 36.41
CA ARG A 30 -17.34 -2.33 35.22
C ARG A 30 -18.38 -1.21 35.30
N LYS A 31 -18.88 -0.91 36.51
CA LYS A 31 -19.90 0.12 36.74
C LYS A 31 -19.31 1.52 36.92
N TRP A 32 -17.98 1.64 36.98
CA TRP A 32 -17.32 2.94 37.14
C TRP A 32 -17.27 3.68 35.81
N SER A 33 -17.42 5.01 35.85
CA SER A 33 -17.11 5.86 34.71
C SER A 33 -15.64 5.71 34.30
N VAL A 34 -15.32 5.98 33.03
CA VAL A 34 -13.94 5.90 32.52
C VAL A 34 -12.99 6.74 33.38
N ALA A 35 -13.38 7.96 33.76
CA ALA A 35 -12.57 8.81 34.64
C ALA A 35 -12.25 8.15 35.99
N ARG A 36 -13.24 7.49 36.62
CA ARG A 36 -13.02 6.76 37.87
C ARG A 36 -12.12 5.53 37.67
N GLN A 37 -12.25 4.82 36.56
CA GLN A 37 -11.35 3.71 36.24
C GLN A 37 -9.91 4.20 36.01
N ILE A 38 -9.73 5.36 35.36
CA ILE A 38 -8.42 6.00 35.15
C ILE A 38 -7.78 6.41 36.49
N GLU A 39 -8.52 7.04 37.39
CA GLU A 39 -8.01 7.36 38.73
C GLU A 39 -7.58 6.11 39.50
N PHE A 40 -8.38 5.04 39.39
CA PHE A 40 -8.04 3.76 40.01
C PHE A 40 -6.71 3.20 39.48
N ILE A 41 -6.53 3.07 38.16
CA ILE A 41 -5.27 2.52 37.62
C ILE A 41 -4.07 3.44 37.92
N CYS A 42 -4.27 4.75 38.04
CA CYS A 42 -3.24 5.69 38.45
C CYS A 42 -2.80 5.50 39.91
N SER A 43 -3.68 4.97 40.77
CA SER A 43 -3.39 4.61 42.17
C SER A 43 -2.77 3.22 42.34
N CYS A 44 -2.91 2.34 41.35
CA CYS A 44 -2.42 0.97 41.44
C CYS A 44 -0.89 0.88 41.40
N SER A 45 -0.32 -0.04 42.17
CA SER A 45 1.13 -0.31 42.20
C SER A 45 1.52 -1.55 41.39
N SER A 46 0.59 -2.46 41.12
CA SER A 46 0.84 -3.73 40.43
C SER A 46 -0.30 -4.10 39.47
N VAL A 47 0.03 -4.96 38.50
CA VAL A 47 -0.94 -5.54 37.55
C VAL A 47 -2.03 -6.34 38.28
N ALA A 48 -1.64 -7.12 39.29
CA ALA A 48 -2.57 -7.91 40.08
C ALA A 48 -3.67 -7.03 40.73
N LYS A 49 -3.29 -5.84 41.24
CA LYS A 49 -4.23 -4.86 41.81
C LYS A 49 -5.16 -4.25 40.76
N VAL A 50 -4.75 -4.14 39.49
CA VAL A 50 -5.66 -3.69 38.43
C VAL A 50 -6.73 -4.75 38.18
N HIS A 51 -6.33 -6.03 38.11
CA HIS A 51 -7.23 -7.16 37.85
C HIS A 51 -8.08 -7.61 39.04
N THR A 52 -7.97 -6.95 40.20
CA THR A 52 -8.98 -7.12 41.26
C THR A 52 -10.29 -6.42 40.91
N CYS A 53 -10.25 -5.36 40.09
CA CYS A 53 -11.42 -4.52 39.82
C CYS A 53 -11.75 -4.37 38.32
N LEU A 54 -10.78 -4.54 37.43
CA LEU A 54 -10.94 -4.38 35.97
C LEU A 54 -10.55 -5.66 35.22
N GLU A 55 -11.31 -6.00 34.19
CA GLU A 55 -10.98 -7.13 33.31
C GLU A 55 -9.65 -6.93 32.60
N PRO A 56 -8.86 -8.00 32.43
CA PRO A 56 -7.65 -7.97 31.61
C PRO A 56 -7.85 -7.41 30.20
N GLY A 57 -8.96 -7.75 29.55
CA GLY A 57 -9.27 -7.27 28.20
C GLY A 57 -9.85 -5.85 28.13
N SER A 58 -10.22 -5.23 29.25
CA SER A 58 -10.87 -3.92 29.25
C SER A 58 -9.91 -2.81 28.77
N PRO A 59 -10.39 -1.78 28.05
CA PRO A 59 -9.53 -0.73 27.52
C PRO A 59 -8.67 -0.04 28.59
N VAL A 60 -9.26 0.29 29.73
CA VAL A 60 -8.55 0.97 30.82
C VAL A 60 -7.51 0.07 31.50
N ALA A 61 -7.78 -1.23 31.64
CA ALA A 61 -6.76 -2.15 32.13
C ALA A 61 -5.57 -2.24 31.16
N GLN A 62 -5.82 -2.29 29.85
CA GLN A 62 -4.76 -2.28 28.83
C GLN A 62 -3.94 -0.98 28.86
N LEU A 63 -4.57 0.18 29.10
CA LEU A 63 -3.85 1.45 29.26
C LEU A 63 -2.86 1.44 30.43
N TYR A 64 -3.17 0.74 31.54
CA TYR A 64 -2.20 0.59 32.63
C TYR A 64 -0.92 -0.11 32.14
N PHE A 65 -1.04 -1.17 31.35
CA PHE A 65 0.11 -1.89 30.81
C PHE A 65 0.93 -1.03 29.84
N LEU A 66 0.26 -0.36 28.90
CA LEU A 66 0.94 0.43 27.88
C LEU A 66 1.60 1.70 28.45
N CYS A 67 0.94 2.36 29.41
CA CYS A 67 1.30 3.70 29.87
C CYS A 67 2.01 3.72 31.23
N LEU A 68 1.72 2.79 32.16
CA LEU A 68 2.13 2.90 33.57
C LEU A 68 3.03 1.74 34.04
N HIS A 69 2.79 0.52 33.59
CA HIS A 69 3.55 -0.66 34.01
C HIS A 69 5.00 -0.61 33.53
N GLY A 70 5.95 -0.98 34.40
CA GLY A 70 7.38 -1.00 34.07
C GLY A 70 8.02 0.36 33.79
N ARG A 71 7.28 1.48 33.91
CA ARG A 71 7.81 2.83 33.69
C ARG A 71 8.49 3.37 34.94
N ASN A 72 9.57 4.13 34.76
CA ASN A 72 10.22 4.87 35.85
C ASN A 72 9.30 5.95 36.45
N LYS A 73 9.64 6.44 37.65
CA LYS A 73 8.79 7.38 38.41
C LYS A 73 8.41 8.62 37.61
N ALA A 74 9.36 9.24 36.90
CA ALA A 74 9.12 10.45 36.11
C ALA A 74 8.17 10.21 34.92
N LYS A 75 8.47 9.22 34.07
CA LYS A 75 7.60 8.87 32.92
C LYS A 75 6.22 8.44 33.36
N ARG A 76 6.14 7.70 34.46
CA ARG A 76 4.86 7.28 35.05
C ARG A 76 4.04 8.48 35.52
N GLN A 77 4.67 9.50 36.11
CA GLN A 77 3.96 10.70 36.54
C GLN A 77 3.40 11.51 35.36
N VAL A 78 4.19 11.65 34.29
CA VAL A 78 3.73 12.29 33.04
C VAL A 78 2.53 11.53 32.45
N ALA A 79 2.64 10.20 32.35
CA ALA A 79 1.55 9.37 31.83
C ALA A 79 0.28 9.44 32.70
N LYS A 80 0.39 9.46 34.04
CA LYS A 80 -0.76 9.67 34.93
C LYS A 80 -1.44 11.00 34.67
N THR A 81 -0.66 12.06 34.49
CA THR A 81 -1.19 13.41 34.22
C THR A 81 -1.93 13.42 32.88
N ALA A 82 -1.30 12.91 31.82
CA ALA A 82 -1.91 12.80 30.50
C ALA A 82 -3.23 12.01 30.51
N LEU A 83 -3.26 10.85 31.17
CA LEU A 83 -4.46 10.01 31.24
C LEU A 83 -5.61 10.71 31.99
N ARG A 84 -5.31 11.44 33.07
CA ARG A 84 -6.30 12.21 33.83
C ARG A 84 -6.87 13.35 33.01
N ASP A 85 -6.01 14.10 32.34
CA ASP A 85 -6.42 15.22 31.49
C ASP A 85 -7.30 14.70 30.33
N LEU A 86 -6.90 13.60 29.67
CA LEU A 86 -7.72 12.94 28.65
C LEU A 86 -9.07 12.48 29.21
N ALA A 87 -9.09 11.88 30.40
CA ALA A 87 -10.33 11.43 31.01
C ALA A 87 -11.28 12.59 31.35
N ALA A 88 -10.74 13.75 31.73
CA ALA A 88 -11.52 14.96 32.01
C ALA A 88 -12.24 15.49 30.75
N THR A 89 -11.65 15.33 29.56
CA THR A 89 -12.26 15.75 28.28
C THR A 89 -13.42 14.88 27.79
N ARG A 90 -13.66 13.71 28.44
CA ARG A 90 -14.69 12.73 28.05
C ARG A 90 -14.53 12.22 26.61
N THR A 91 -13.29 12.05 26.15
CA THR A 91 -12.99 11.48 24.83
C THR A 91 -13.31 9.97 24.76
N GLU A 92 -13.78 9.52 23.59
CA GLU A 92 -14.00 8.11 23.25
C GLU A 92 -12.69 7.38 22.87
N VAL A 93 -11.58 8.09 22.73
CA VAL A 93 -10.28 7.49 22.38
C VAL A 93 -9.79 6.56 23.50
N LEU A 94 -10.13 6.84 24.76
CA LEU A 94 -9.73 6.01 25.91
C LEU A 94 -10.45 4.65 25.99
N THR A 95 -11.57 4.49 25.29
CA THR A 95 -12.40 3.28 25.30
C THR A 95 -12.24 2.44 24.03
N CYS A 96 -11.63 2.99 22.99
CA CYS A 96 -11.42 2.32 21.70
C CYS A 96 -10.14 1.46 21.72
N LEU A 97 -10.30 0.12 21.81
CA LEU A 97 -9.18 -0.82 21.90
C LEU A 97 -8.10 -0.66 20.80
N PRO A 98 -8.45 -0.53 19.50
CA PRO A 98 -7.44 -0.34 18.45
C PRO A 98 -6.59 0.93 18.61
N LEU A 99 -7.08 1.95 19.33
CA LEU A 99 -6.42 3.25 19.47
C LEU A 99 -5.56 3.37 20.74
N LEU A 100 -5.56 2.38 21.62
CA LEU A 100 -4.77 2.45 22.87
C LEU A 100 -3.26 2.60 22.65
N PRO A 101 -2.63 2.00 21.62
CA PRO A 101 -1.23 2.29 21.28
C PRO A 101 -1.01 3.78 20.98
N ALA A 102 -1.96 4.44 20.33
CA ALA A 102 -1.93 5.87 20.07
C ALA A 102 -2.05 6.68 21.37
N VAL A 103 -2.97 6.33 22.27
CA VAL A 103 -3.07 6.95 23.60
C VAL A 103 -1.77 6.83 24.38
N ALA A 104 -1.13 5.66 24.33
CA ALA A 104 0.15 5.44 24.99
C ALA A 104 1.26 6.32 24.41
N ALA A 105 1.28 6.52 23.08
CA ALA A 105 2.19 7.45 22.43
C ALA A 105 1.91 8.91 22.82
N ILE A 106 0.64 9.33 22.93
CA ILE A 106 0.27 10.65 23.46
C ILE A 106 0.84 10.82 24.87
N CYS A 107 0.63 9.84 25.76
CA CYS A 107 1.14 9.90 27.13
C CYS A 107 2.67 9.98 27.18
N GLN A 108 3.37 9.26 26.30
CA GLN A 108 4.82 9.29 26.20
C GLN A 108 5.35 10.66 25.76
N HIS A 109 4.62 11.34 24.86
CA HIS A 109 5.02 12.62 24.28
C HIS A 109 4.29 13.83 24.88
N TYR A 110 3.50 13.64 25.94
CA TYR A 110 2.60 14.66 26.49
C TYR A 110 3.31 15.95 26.96
N ALA A 111 4.56 15.81 27.41
CA ALA A 111 5.39 16.95 27.80
C ALA A 111 5.77 17.87 26.62
N ALA A 112 5.69 17.37 25.38
CA ALA A 112 5.99 18.11 24.16
C ALA A 112 4.74 18.72 23.49
N ARG A 113 3.57 18.69 24.16
CA ARG A 113 2.35 19.31 23.65
C ARG A 113 2.55 20.81 23.41
N ARG A 114 1.94 21.34 22.35
CA ARG A 114 1.96 22.75 21.94
C ARG A 114 0.81 23.53 22.57
N ARG A 115 -0.28 22.84 22.92
CA ARG A 115 -1.49 23.42 23.50
C ARG A 115 -1.92 22.60 24.72
N GLU A 116 -2.50 23.29 25.70
CA GLU A 116 -3.03 22.63 26.90
C GLU A 116 -4.30 21.85 26.58
N LEU A 117 -4.35 20.59 27.04
CA LEU A 117 -5.45 19.68 26.76
C LEU A 117 -6.78 20.14 27.40
N SER A 118 -6.72 20.91 28.48
CA SER A 118 -7.90 21.45 29.18
C SER A 118 -8.78 22.34 28.29
N ALA A 119 -8.21 22.98 27.27
CA ALA A 119 -8.96 23.81 26.33
C ALA A 119 -9.49 23.03 25.11
N TRP A 120 -9.05 21.79 24.90
CA TRP A 120 -9.56 20.94 23.84
C TRP A 120 -10.89 20.30 24.22
N LYS A 121 -11.82 20.22 23.27
CA LYS A 121 -13.11 19.56 23.45
C LYS A 121 -13.41 18.68 22.25
N PRO A 122 -13.77 17.39 22.44
CA PRO A 122 -14.09 16.50 21.34
C PRO A 122 -15.35 17.00 20.60
N GLN A 123 -15.21 17.32 19.31
CA GLN A 123 -16.31 17.85 18.50
C GLN A 123 -17.22 16.76 17.92
N ARG A 124 -16.74 15.50 17.85
CA ARG A 124 -17.39 14.40 17.12
C ARG A 124 -17.46 13.17 18.01
N ARG A 125 -18.45 12.29 17.79
CA ARG A 125 -18.57 11.02 18.54
C ARG A 125 -17.60 9.92 18.10
N ASN A 126 -17.10 9.96 16.87
CA ASN A 126 -16.24 8.92 16.32
C ASN A 126 -14.81 9.01 16.90
N ALA A 127 -14.33 7.94 17.55
CA ALA A 127 -13.04 7.90 18.23
C ALA A 127 -11.83 8.15 17.31
N TYR A 128 -11.84 7.64 16.08
CA TYR A 128 -10.76 7.88 15.10
C TYR A 128 -10.68 9.36 14.73
N ARG A 129 -11.83 9.99 14.47
CA ARG A 129 -11.88 11.44 14.19
C ARG A 129 -11.44 12.28 15.39
N GLN A 130 -11.81 11.87 16.61
CA GLN A 130 -11.32 12.51 17.82
C GLN A 130 -9.80 12.37 17.96
N LEU A 131 -9.23 11.21 17.62
CA LEU A 131 -7.79 10.98 17.67
C LEU A 131 -7.04 11.91 16.71
N TYR A 132 -7.47 12.03 15.46
CA TYR A 132 -6.81 12.94 14.50
C TYR A 132 -6.83 14.39 14.99
N ASP A 133 -8.00 14.87 15.42
CA ASP A 133 -8.18 16.22 15.96
C ASP A 133 -7.31 16.45 17.20
N LEU A 134 -7.27 15.48 18.10
CA LEU A 134 -6.45 15.51 19.32
C LEU A 134 -4.95 15.55 19.02
N VAL A 135 -4.47 14.73 18.07
CA VAL A 135 -3.04 14.69 17.69
C VAL A 135 -2.63 16.01 17.04
N HIS A 136 -3.43 16.55 16.12
CA HIS A 136 -3.17 17.89 15.56
C HIS A 136 -3.18 18.96 16.66
N TYR A 137 -4.21 18.97 17.52
CA TYR A 137 -4.33 19.95 18.58
C TYR A 137 -3.10 19.94 19.51
N LEU A 138 -2.66 18.75 19.93
CA LEU A 138 -1.57 18.60 20.88
C LEU A 138 -0.20 18.81 20.26
N PHE A 139 0.05 18.34 19.04
CA PHE A 139 1.43 18.25 18.52
C PHE A 139 1.68 19.05 17.25
N ASP A 140 0.65 19.54 16.56
CA ASP A 140 0.75 20.29 15.32
C ASP A 140 0.48 21.79 15.56
N GLU A 141 1.54 22.56 15.78
CA GLU A 141 1.43 24.00 16.02
C GLU A 141 0.94 24.76 14.79
N TYR A 142 1.42 24.37 13.60
CA TYR A 142 1.24 25.11 12.35
C TYR A 142 0.14 24.53 11.45
N GLY A 143 -0.35 23.33 11.74
CA GLY A 143 -1.35 22.65 10.91
C GLY A 143 -0.75 22.07 9.61
N ASP A 144 0.57 21.87 9.57
CA ASP A 144 1.32 21.51 8.36
C ASP A 144 1.92 20.10 8.40
N VAL A 145 1.60 19.33 9.45
CA VAL A 145 2.03 17.93 9.54
C VAL A 145 1.33 17.12 8.44
N PRO A 146 2.08 16.39 7.58
CA PRO A 146 1.48 15.63 6.48
C PRO A 146 0.45 14.61 6.97
N GLY A 147 -0.64 14.46 6.21
CA GLY A 147 -1.75 13.57 6.58
C GLY A 147 -1.31 12.13 6.83
N TRP A 148 -0.33 11.62 6.09
CA TRP A 148 0.21 10.26 6.27
C TRP A 148 0.94 10.04 7.59
N VAL A 149 1.52 11.10 8.16
CA VAL A 149 2.14 11.04 9.50
C VAL A 149 1.06 10.92 10.57
N ILE A 150 -0.06 11.61 10.38
CA ILE A 150 -1.20 11.62 11.30
C ILE A 150 -2.01 10.33 11.18
N GLU A 151 -2.21 9.83 9.96
CA GLU A 151 -2.90 8.56 9.68
C GLU A 151 -2.24 7.38 10.40
N ALA A 152 -0.91 7.40 10.52
CA ALA A 152 -0.14 6.37 11.23
C ALA A 152 -0.55 6.19 12.71
N TRP A 153 -1.17 7.20 13.33
CA TRP A 153 -1.71 7.09 14.69
C TRP A 153 -2.95 6.20 14.77
N ALA A 154 -3.76 6.17 13.72
CA ALA A 154 -4.99 5.38 13.65
C ALA A 154 -4.78 3.96 13.11
N THR A 155 -3.79 3.78 12.23
CA THR A 155 -3.55 2.51 11.50
C THR A 155 -2.59 1.56 12.22
N GLY A 156 -2.10 1.93 13.41
CA GLY A 156 -1.18 1.10 14.20
C GLY A 156 0.27 1.09 13.68
N GLN A 157 0.62 2.04 12.81
CA GLN A 157 1.95 2.13 12.17
C GLN A 157 2.95 2.97 12.97
N LEU A 158 2.62 3.33 14.22
CA LEU A 158 3.41 4.25 15.04
C LEU A 158 4.88 3.88 15.25
N THR A 159 5.19 2.58 15.18
CA THR A 159 6.53 2.03 15.41
C THR A 159 7.11 1.32 14.19
N GLN A 160 6.44 1.34 13.04
CA GLN A 160 6.91 0.64 11.85
C GLN A 160 7.98 1.47 11.12
N GLN A 161 9.24 0.99 11.17
CA GLN A 161 10.45 1.55 10.54
C GLN A 161 10.91 2.91 11.07
N VAL A 162 9.99 3.86 11.22
CA VAL A 162 10.24 5.22 11.71
C VAL A 162 9.27 5.52 12.84
N GLY A 163 9.77 6.11 13.93
CA GLY A 163 8.91 6.47 15.06
C GLY A 163 7.96 7.61 14.72
N MET A 164 6.77 7.30 14.18
CA MET A 164 5.81 8.30 13.68
C MET A 164 5.35 9.30 14.74
N ALA A 165 5.19 8.86 16.00
CA ALA A 165 4.84 9.78 17.09
C ALA A 165 5.95 10.83 17.33
N ARG A 166 7.22 10.41 17.30
CA ARG A 166 8.37 11.33 17.40
C ARG A 166 8.46 12.24 16.18
N LEU A 167 8.18 11.69 14.99
CA LEU A 167 8.18 12.46 13.76
C LEU A 167 7.06 13.52 13.78
N THR A 168 5.88 13.18 14.29
CA THR A 168 4.74 14.12 14.44
C THR A 168 5.15 15.30 15.32
N VAL A 169 5.73 15.05 16.50
CA VAL A 169 6.20 16.10 17.42
C VAL A 169 7.30 16.95 16.79
N HIS A 170 8.24 16.32 16.06
CA HIS A 170 9.31 17.03 15.34
C HIS A 170 8.73 17.98 14.30
N LEU A 171 7.91 17.46 13.38
CA LEU A 171 7.32 18.25 12.30
C LEU A 171 6.40 19.34 12.82
N GLY A 172 5.50 18.99 13.74
CA GLY A 172 4.54 19.94 14.31
C GLY A 172 5.16 21.01 15.20
N SER A 173 6.47 20.92 15.49
CA SER A 173 7.27 22.00 16.06
C SER A 173 7.89 22.95 15.02
N GLY A 174 7.59 22.76 13.73
CA GLY A 174 8.11 23.53 12.61
C GLY A 174 9.46 23.05 12.08
N GLN A 175 9.97 21.91 12.58
CA GLN A 175 11.25 21.38 12.12
C GLN A 175 11.11 20.63 10.79
N ALA A 176 12.13 20.75 9.93
CA ALA A 176 12.13 20.12 8.63
C ALA A 176 12.15 18.59 8.73
N LEU A 177 11.44 17.89 7.83
CA LEU A 177 11.40 16.43 7.76
C LEU A 177 12.81 15.86 7.58
N ARG A 178 13.60 16.42 6.66
CA ARG A 178 14.98 15.99 6.40
C ARG A 178 15.93 16.09 7.61
N ALA A 179 15.60 16.91 8.60
CA ALA A 179 16.40 17.09 9.81
C ALA A 179 16.05 16.07 10.91
N PHE A 180 15.03 15.23 10.70
CA PHE A 180 14.64 14.21 11.65
C PHE A 180 15.68 13.09 11.72
N ARG A 181 16.36 12.96 12.87
CA ARG A 181 17.43 11.96 13.08
C ARG A 181 16.96 10.50 13.00
N GLY A 182 15.65 10.25 13.07
CA GLY A 182 15.09 8.90 13.00
C GLY A 182 14.78 8.43 11.59
N LEU A 183 15.16 9.18 10.55
CA LEU A 183 14.95 8.76 9.17
C LEU A 183 15.88 7.59 8.79
N PRO A 184 15.37 6.58 8.07
CA PRO A 184 16.16 5.44 7.61
C PRO A 184 16.95 5.78 6.34
N VAL A 185 16.58 6.88 5.67
CA VAL A 185 17.21 7.37 4.44
C VAL A 185 17.40 8.89 4.55
N ALA A 186 18.50 9.39 4.02
CA ALA A 186 18.74 10.83 3.94
C ALA A 186 17.80 11.46 2.90
N LEU A 187 17.13 12.56 3.26
CA LEU A 187 16.23 13.27 2.36
C LEU A 187 16.86 14.56 1.87
N THR A 188 16.71 14.82 0.57
CA THR A 188 17.01 16.13 -0.02
C THR A 188 15.83 17.08 0.22
N ARG A 189 16.06 18.40 0.06
CA ARG A 189 14.99 19.40 0.15
C ARG A 189 13.85 19.14 -0.84
N ARG A 190 14.18 18.65 -2.04
CA ARG A 190 13.19 18.34 -3.08
C ARG A 190 12.38 17.09 -2.71
N LEU A 191 13.02 16.01 -2.25
CA LEU A 191 12.29 14.83 -1.79
C LEU A 191 11.38 15.13 -0.60
N GLU A 192 11.85 15.94 0.36
CA GLU A 192 11.00 16.39 1.48
C GLU A 192 9.75 17.14 0.98
N HIS A 193 9.90 18.04 0.01
CA HIS A 193 8.77 18.77 -0.55
C HIS A 193 7.74 17.81 -1.16
N GLU A 194 8.17 16.87 -2.00
CA GLU A 194 7.28 15.90 -2.64
C GLU A 194 6.64 14.94 -1.60
N MET A 195 7.38 14.51 -0.57
CA MET A 195 6.83 13.65 0.50
C MET A 195 5.70 14.34 1.28
N ARG A 196 5.76 15.67 1.43
CA ARG A 196 4.67 16.43 2.06
C ARG A 196 3.39 16.46 1.22
N GLN A 197 3.49 16.22 -0.09
CA GLN A 197 2.35 16.15 -1.01
C GLN A 197 1.77 14.73 -1.15
N ALA A 198 2.38 13.72 -0.50
CA ALA A 198 1.92 12.35 -0.60
C ALA A 198 0.50 12.19 0.01
N PRO A 199 -0.36 11.34 -0.59
CA PRO A 199 -1.67 10.98 -0.03
C PRO A 199 -1.62 10.55 1.42
N TYR A 200 -2.68 10.84 2.18
CA TYR A 200 -2.68 10.64 3.63
C TYR A 200 -2.76 9.16 4.03
N GLU A 201 -3.24 8.29 3.14
CA GLU A 201 -3.37 6.85 3.39
C GLU A 201 -2.03 6.11 3.29
N TYR A 202 -0.98 6.81 2.87
CA TYR A 202 0.30 6.18 2.59
C TYR A 202 1.09 5.90 3.86
N THR A 203 1.81 4.78 3.87
CA THR A 203 2.84 4.54 4.88
C THR A 203 4.06 5.42 4.62
N PHE A 204 5.01 5.46 5.56
CA PHE A 204 6.28 6.16 5.34
C PHE A 204 7.00 5.72 4.05
N VAL A 205 7.04 4.41 3.78
CA VAL A 205 7.68 3.86 2.56
C VAL A 205 6.92 4.32 1.33
N GLN A 206 5.60 4.26 1.34
CA GLN A 206 4.78 4.64 0.20
C GLN A 206 4.88 6.15 -0.08
N ALA A 207 4.91 7.00 0.96
CA ALA A 207 5.16 8.43 0.83
C ALA A 207 6.56 8.73 0.27
N LEU A 208 7.58 7.95 0.67
CA LEU A 208 8.92 8.05 0.09
C LEU A 208 8.93 7.65 -1.39
N ARG A 209 8.25 6.56 -1.77
CA ARG A 209 8.14 6.12 -3.18
C ARG A 209 7.42 7.13 -4.04
N TYR A 210 6.33 7.68 -3.53
CA TYR A 210 5.63 8.80 -4.17
C TYR A 210 6.61 9.94 -4.46
N ALA A 211 7.37 10.38 -3.46
CA ALA A 211 8.32 11.48 -3.61
C ALA A 211 9.46 11.18 -4.58
N GLN A 212 10.02 9.98 -4.52
CA GLN A 212 11.09 9.55 -5.43
C GLN A 212 10.59 9.52 -6.89
N LEU A 213 9.40 8.98 -7.13
CA LEU A 213 8.80 8.91 -8.46
C LEU A 213 8.36 10.29 -8.97
N ALA A 214 7.77 11.14 -8.11
CA ALA A 214 7.44 12.53 -8.44
C ALA A 214 8.68 13.32 -8.88
N ASN A 215 9.74 13.24 -8.06
CA ASN A 215 11.03 13.88 -8.36
C ASN A 215 11.63 13.37 -9.69
N ALA A 216 11.49 12.08 -9.98
CA ALA A 216 11.96 11.44 -11.21
C ALA A 216 11.01 11.60 -12.41
N ARG A 217 9.86 12.27 -12.24
CA ARG A 217 8.78 12.41 -13.25
C ARG A 217 8.27 11.05 -13.75
N ALA A 218 8.11 10.10 -12.83
CA ALA A 218 7.72 8.71 -13.08
C ALA A 218 6.44 8.30 -12.31
N LEU A 219 5.59 9.26 -11.93
CA LEU A 219 4.33 9.00 -11.22
C LEU A 219 3.36 8.02 -11.90
N PRO A 220 3.32 7.87 -13.25
CA PRO A 220 2.50 6.82 -13.86
C PRO A 220 2.86 5.39 -13.41
N LEU A 221 4.06 5.17 -12.86
CA LEU A 221 4.51 3.89 -12.31
C LEU A 221 4.13 3.70 -10.83
N LEU A 222 3.49 4.68 -10.19
CA LEU A 222 3.25 4.66 -8.75
C LEU A 222 2.50 3.40 -8.33
N ASP A 223 1.35 3.11 -8.93
CA ASP A 223 0.53 1.95 -8.56
C ASP A 223 1.26 0.60 -8.69
N PRO A 224 1.93 0.29 -9.82
CA PRO A 224 2.78 -0.90 -9.92
C PRO A 224 3.89 -0.94 -8.87
N VAL A 225 4.59 0.18 -8.64
CA VAL A 225 5.70 0.25 -7.66
C VAL A 225 5.18 0.01 -6.24
N LEU A 226 4.06 0.62 -5.86
CA LEU A 226 3.46 0.48 -4.53
C LEU A 226 3.01 -0.96 -4.24
N LYS A 227 2.63 -1.73 -5.28
CA LYS A 227 2.24 -3.14 -5.16
C LYS A 227 3.42 -4.11 -5.19
N SER A 228 4.56 -3.69 -5.73
CA SER A 228 5.80 -4.46 -5.69
C SER A 228 6.46 -4.47 -4.31
N ARG A 229 7.48 -5.30 -4.12
CA ARG A 229 8.33 -5.29 -2.90
C ARG A 229 8.86 -3.89 -2.55
N LEU A 230 9.22 -3.09 -3.56
CA LEU A 230 9.75 -1.75 -3.33
C LEU A 230 8.72 -0.84 -2.63
N GLY A 231 7.43 -1.01 -2.90
CA GLY A 231 6.36 -0.25 -2.28
C GLY A 231 6.12 -0.57 -0.81
N GLN A 232 6.55 -1.75 -0.37
CA GLN A 232 6.26 -2.30 0.96
C GLN A 232 7.44 -2.13 1.92
N GLU A 233 8.67 -2.16 1.40
CA GLU A 233 9.88 -2.25 2.21
C GLU A 233 10.99 -1.30 1.71
N LEU A 234 11.84 -0.89 2.66
CA LEU A 234 13.10 -0.23 2.36
C LEU A 234 14.17 -1.30 2.17
N VAL A 235 14.68 -1.42 0.96
CA VAL A 235 15.75 -2.37 0.62
C VAL A 235 17.11 -1.65 0.64
N PRO A 236 18.21 -2.30 1.06
CA PRO A 236 19.53 -1.66 1.09
C PRO A 236 19.99 -1.10 -0.26
N ASP A 237 19.55 -1.72 -1.36
CA ASP A 237 19.91 -1.36 -2.73
C ASP A 237 18.84 -0.50 -3.44
N ASP A 238 18.13 0.33 -2.67
CA ASP A 238 16.99 1.13 -3.13
C ASP A 238 17.32 1.99 -4.36
N ALA A 239 18.51 2.58 -4.35
CA ALA A 239 18.99 3.44 -5.42
C ALA A 239 19.09 2.69 -6.76
N SER A 240 19.51 1.42 -6.76
CA SER A 240 19.58 0.65 -8.01
C SER A 240 18.20 0.28 -8.52
N TRP A 241 17.25 -0.03 -7.63
CA TRP A 241 15.88 -0.33 -8.03
C TRP A 241 15.13 0.88 -8.61
N LEU A 242 15.44 2.09 -8.14
CA LEU A 242 14.94 3.32 -8.77
C LEU A 242 15.46 3.51 -10.20
N THR A 243 16.61 2.91 -10.57
CA THR A 243 17.05 2.92 -11.97
C THR A 243 16.17 2.06 -12.86
N VAL A 244 15.54 1.01 -12.32
CA VAL A 244 14.52 0.22 -13.03
C VAL A 244 13.27 1.07 -13.28
N ALA A 245 12.82 1.84 -12.29
CA ALA A 245 11.70 2.77 -12.48
C ALA A 245 12.02 3.84 -13.54
N ALA A 246 13.24 4.37 -13.55
CA ALA A 246 13.70 5.29 -14.59
C ALA A 246 13.71 4.62 -15.98
N PHE A 247 14.14 3.35 -16.07
CA PHE A 247 14.11 2.59 -17.32
C PHE A 247 12.69 2.40 -17.87
N PHE A 248 11.70 2.20 -17.00
CA PHE A 248 10.29 2.16 -17.39
C PHE A 248 9.74 3.53 -17.81
N ARG A 249 10.11 4.60 -17.09
CA ARG A 249 9.74 5.98 -17.46
C ARG A 249 10.24 6.31 -18.88
N ASP A 250 11.45 5.91 -19.20
CA ASP A 250 12.08 6.17 -20.50
C ASP A 250 11.53 5.24 -21.61
N ALA A 251 10.69 4.27 -21.26
CA ALA A 251 9.96 3.39 -22.16
C ALA A 251 8.44 3.49 -21.93
N PRO A 252 7.82 4.67 -22.13
CA PRO A 252 6.41 4.95 -21.79
C PRO A 252 5.40 4.08 -22.55
N MET A 253 5.86 3.37 -23.58
CA MET A 253 5.13 2.41 -24.41
C MET A 253 5.03 1.00 -23.80
N THR A 254 5.42 0.87 -22.54
CA THR A 254 5.45 -0.40 -21.83
C THR A 254 4.34 -0.42 -20.80
N ASP A 255 3.61 -1.53 -20.73
CA ASP A 255 2.64 -1.74 -19.66
C ASP A 255 3.33 -1.52 -18.29
N PRO A 256 2.93 -0.50 -17.51
CA PRO A 256 3.49 -0.22 -16.19
C PRO A 256 3.46 -1.44 -15.26
N TRP A 257 2.51 -2.36 -15.44
CA TRP A 257 2.39 -3.58 -14.65
C TRP A 257 3.48 -4.62 -14.95
N GLN A 258 4.33 -4.39 -15.97
CA GLN A 258 5.56 -5.18 -16.17
C GLN A 258 6.70 -4.76 -15.25
N PHE A 259 6.52 -3.74 -14.41
CA PHE A 259 7.53 -3.30 -13.46
C PHE A 259 7.95 -4.40 -12.48
N GLU A 260 6.98 -4.98 -11.75
CA GLU A 260 7.25 -6.02 -10.76
C GLU A 260 7.82 -7.33 -11.35
N PRO A 261 7.30 -7.92 -12.45
CA PRO A 261 7.91 -9.12 -13.02
C PRO A 261 9.34 -8.85 -13.52
N VAL A 262 9.62 -7.66 -14.06
CA VAL A 262 10.99 -7.29 -14.40
C VAL A 262 11.86 -7.20 -13.14
N CYS A 263 11.34 -6.67 -12.04
CA CYS A 263 12.05 -6.66 -10.75
C CYS A 263 12.34 -8.09 -10.23
N GLU A 264 11.37 -9.00 -10.27
CA GLU A 264 11.56 -10.39 -9.87
C GLU A 264 12.62 -11.10 -10.72
N TRP A 265 12.57 -10.90 -12.04
CA TRP A 265 13.56 -11.45 -12.95
C TRP A 265 14.97 -10.91 -12.67
N ILE A 266 15.11 -9.59 -12.43
CA ILE A 266 16.39 -8.98 -12.04
C ILE A 266 16.91 -9.59 -10.73
N GLU A 267 16.04 -9.75 -9.73
CA GLU A 267 16.41 -10.35 -8.45
C GLU A 267 16.89 -11.79 -8.63
N GLN A 268 16.21 -12.58 -9.47
CA GLN A 268 16.65 -13.92 -9.83
C GLN A 268 18.04 -13.90 -10.50
N CYS A 269 18.26 -13.04 -11.48
CA CYS A 269 19.57 -12.88 -12.14
C CYS A 269 20.67 -12.54 -11.13
N ARG A 270 20.38 -11.68 -10.14
CA ARG A 270 21.34 -11.25 -9.13
C ARG A 270 21.70 -12.32 -8.10
N THR A 271 20.73 -13.12 -7.70
CA THR A 271 20.85 -13.97 -6.50
C THR A 271 21.04 -15.45 -6.80
N VAL A 272 20.50 -15.94 -7.91
CA VAL A 272 20.53 -17.37 -8.26
C VAL A 272 21.11 -17.62 -9.65
N GLY A 273 20.87 -16.71 -10.60
CA GLY A 273 21.17 -16.92 -12.02
C GLY A 273 19.98 -17.50 -12.78
N VAL A 274 20.08 -17.46 -14.11
CA VAL A 274 19.06 -17.90 -15.06
C VAL A 274 19.71 -18.68 -16.19
N ASP A 275 19.05 -19.74 -16.67
CA ASP A 275 19.43 -20.46 -17.90
C ASP A 275 20.84 -21.06 -17.89
N GLY A 276 21.27 -21.55 -16.73
CA GLY A 276 22.62 -22.11 -16.55
C GLY A 276 23.69 -21.05 -16.31
N GLU A 277 23.33 -19.76 -16.35
CA GLU A 277 24.21 -18.68 -15.90
C GLU A 277 24.30 -18.66 -14.38
N LEU A 278 25.49 -18.35 -13.87
CA LEU A 278 25.75 -18.11 -12.46
C LEU A 278 25.08 -16.80 -11.99
N PRO A 279 24.83 -16.63 -10.68
CA PRO A 279 24.29 -15.38 -10.14
C PRO A 279 25.21 -14.20 -10.44
N GLN A 280 24.61 -13.08 -10.85
CA GLN A 280 25.30 -11.85 -11.23
C GLN A 280 24.88 -10.69 -10.29
N PRO A 281 25.50 -10.54 -9.10
CA PRO A 281 25.07 -9.53 -8.12
C PRO A 281 25.01 -8.09 -8.66
N GLY A 282 25.86 -7.76 -9.64
CA GLY A 282 25.88 -6.46 -10.32
C GLY A 282 24.92 -6.32 -11.51
N PHE A 283 23.99 -7.25 -11.72
CA PHE A 283 23.09 -7.22 -12.87
C PHE A 283 22.30 -5.91 -12.95
N SER A 284 22.33 -5.29 -14.14
CA SER A 284 21.76 -3.98 -14.42
C SER A 284 21.08 -3.96 -15.79
N LEU A 285 20.11 -3.06 -15.95
CA LEU A 285 19.44 -2.80 -17.22
C LEU A 285 20.19 -1.79 -18.11
N LYS A 286 21.32 -1.23 -17.65
CA LYS A 286 22.11 -0.25 -18.41
C LYS A 286 22.53 -0.84 -19.76
N GLY A 287 22.24 -0.12 -20.85
CA GLY A 287 22.57 -0.53 -22.22
C GLY A 287 21.61 -1.57 -22.82
N ARG A 288 20.57 -2.00 -22.10
CA ARG A 288 19.55 -2.92 -22.63
C ARG A 288 18.39 -2.14 -23.25
N GLN A 289 17.73 -2.75 -24.23
CA GLN A 289 16.48 -2.25 -24.79
C GLN A 289 15.28 -2.88 -24.06
N MET A 290 14.23 -2.09 -23.81
CA MET A 290 13.04 -2.55 -23.07
C MET A 290 12.42 -3.81 -23.69
N ALA A 291 12.29 -3.87 -25.02
CA ALA A 291 11.78 -5.05 -25.71
C ALA A 291 12.61 -6.32 -25.44
N SER A 292 13.94 -6.20 -25.32
CA SER A 292 14.80 -7.33 -24.99
C SER A 292 14.62 -7.79 -23.54
N VAL A 293 14.48 -6.83 -22.62
CA VAL A 293 14.21 -7.08 -21.20
C VAL A 293 12.89 -7.82 -21.02
N LEU A 294 11.80 -7.30 -21.60
CA LEU A 294 10.48 -7.93 -21.50
C LEU A 294 10.48 -9.34 -22.09
N ARG A 295 11.15 -9.55 -23.22
CA ARG A 295 11.26 -10.88 -23.83
C ARG A 295 12.01 -11.88 -22.93
N GLN A 296 13.15 -11.47 -22.35
CA GLN A 296 13.92 -12.32 -21.44
C GLN A 296 13.14 -12.62 -20.16
N ALA A 297 12.60 -11.59 -19.51
CA ALA A 297 11.78 -11.75 -18.31
C ALA A 297 10.58 -12.65 -18.58
N THR A 298 9.80 -12.39 -19.65
CA THR A 298 8.63 -13.21 -20.01
C THR A 298 9.01 -14.66 -20.27
N SER A 299 10.08 -14.92 -21.03
CA SER A 299 10.57 -16.28 -21.30
C SER A 299 10.96 -17.01 -20.02
N TRP A 300 11.65 -16.34 -19.10
CA TRP A 300 12.03 -16.90 -17.82
C TRP A 300 10.81 -17.25 -16.94
N HIS A 301 9.83 -16.35 -16.82
CA HIS A 301 8.60 -16.62 -16.05
C HIS A 301 7.83 -17.81 -16.63
N GLN A 302 7.69 -17.88 -17.96
CA GLN A 302 7.00 -18.99 -18.64
C GLN A 302 7.62 -20.36 -18.31
N ARG A 303 8.96 -20.42 -18.21
CA ARG A 303 9.70 -21.68 -18.00
C ARG A 303 9.76 -22.12 -16.53
N THR A 304 9.77 -21.20 -15.58
CA THR A 304 10.02 -21.52 -14.16
C THR A 304 8.79 -21.98 -13.36
N HIS A 305 7.63 -22.21 -13.98
CA HIS A 305 6.33 -22.44 -13.33
C HIS A 305 5.90 -21.35 -12.31
N ARG A 306 6.75 -20.40 -11.94
CA ARG A 306 6.45 -19.21 -11.12
C ARG A 306 5.49 -18.25 -11.84
N ALA A 307 5.36 -18.33 -13.17
CA ALA A 307 4.26 -17.72 -13.90
C ALA A 307 2.86 -18.12 -13.38
N ARG A 308 2.69 -19.32 -12.77
CA ARG A 308 1.38 -19.75 -12.24
C ARG A 308 0.96 -18.94 -11.01
N THR A 309 1.92 -18.48 -10.21
CA THR A 309 1.68 -17.71 -8.99
C THR A 309 1.66 -16.21 -9.28
N TYR A 310 2.53 -15.75 -10.19
CA TYR A 310 2.75 -14.33 -10.46
C TYR A 310 1.51 -13.61 -11.04
N TRP A 311 0.77 -14.26 -11.95
CA TRP A 311 -0.45 -13.67 -12.50
C TRP A 311 -1.70 -13.86 -11.61
N GLY A 312 -1.57 -14.55 -10.47
CA GLY A 312 -2.73 -15.04 -9.70
C GLY A 312 -3.70 -15.89 -10.53
N CYS A 313 -3.24 -16.37 -11.69
CA CYS A 313 -4.01 -17.03 -12.73
C CYS A 313 -3.15 -18.15 -13.28
N ASN A 314 -3.68 -19.39 -13.31
CA ASN A 314 -3.13 -20.42 -14.18
C ASN A 314 -3.30 -19.93 -15.63
N LEU A 315 -2.30 -19.23 -16.15
CA LEU A 315 -2.35 -18.65 -17.49
C LEU A 315 -2.15 -19.75 -18.53
N ALA A 316 -3.24 -20.41 -18.89
CA ALA A 316 -3.28 -21.32 -20.02
C ALA A 316 -3.37 -20.52 -21.33
N LEU A 317 -3.01 -21.10 -22.47
CA LEU A 317 -3.29 -20.49 -23.78
C LEU A 317 -4.79 -20.22 -23.98
N SER A 318 -5.65 -20.99 -23.31
CA SER A 318 -7.10 -20.81 -23.26
C SER A 318 -7.59 -19.69 -22.33
N SER A 319 -6.70 -19.02 -21.58
CA SER A 319 -7.09 -17.89 -20.74
C SER A 319 -7.68 -16.77 -21.60
N ALA A 320 -8.98 -16.53 -21.40
CA ALA A 320 -9.77 -15.50 -22.07
C ALA A 320 -10.35 -14.50 -21.07
N TRP A 321 -10.70 -13.32 -21.55
CA TRP A 321 -11.30 -12.24 -20.76
C TRP A 321 -12.50 -11.64 -21.48
N VAL A 322 -13.38 -10.97 -20.72
CA VAL A 322 -14.62 -10.37 -21.21
C VAL A 322 -14.36 -9.29 -22.28
N GLY A 323 -13.20 -8.64 -22.23
CA GLY A 323 -12.85 -7.53 -23.11
C GLY A 323 -13.40 -6.20 -22.62
N LEU A 324 -13.02 -5.12 -23.30
CA LEU A 324 -13.62 -3.80 -23.07
C LEU A 324 -14.90 -3.70 -23.90
N PRO A 325 -15.95 -3.02 -23.41
CA PRO A 325 -17.21 -2.82 -24.14
C PRO A 325 -17.03 -1.74 -25.23
N ILE A 326 -16.19 -2.04 -26.22
CA ILE A 326 -15.80 -1.19 -27.33
C ILE A 326 -16.04 -1.98 -28.62
N THR A 327 -16.89 -1.47 -29.48
CA THR A 327 -17.20 -2.09 -30.76
C THR A 327 -15.98 -2.06 -31.67
N GLY A 328 -15.75 -3.16 -32.37
CA GLY A 328 -14.77 -3.20 -33.46
C GLY A 328 -15.16 -2.29 -34.63
N PHE A 329 -14.36 -2.33 -35.68
CA PHE A 329 -14.56 -1.53 -36.88
C PHE A 329 -14.40 -2.40 -38.11
N GLU A 330 -15.27 -2.22 -39.09
CA GLU A 330 -15.15 -2.87 -40.40
C GLU A 330 -15.47 -1.86 -41.51
N LEU A 331 -14.55 -1.73 -42.47
CA LEU A 331 -14.78 -1.05 -43.74
C LEU A 331 -14.73 -2.08 -44.86
N GLY A 332 -15.89 -2.39 -45.42
CA GLY A 332 -16.02 -3.27 -46.59
C GLY A 332 -15.56 -2.59 -47.90
N GLY A 333 -15.29 -3.40 -48.93
CA GLY A 333 -14.91 -2.91 -50.27
C GLY A 333 -13.41 -2.97 -50.55
N ALA A 334 -12.88 -2.00 -51.30
CA ALA A 334 -11.50 -1.97 -51.80
C ALA A 334 -10.41 -1.85 -50.71
N GLU A 335 -10.77 -1.45 -49.48
CA GLU A 335 -9.78 -1.27 -48.40
C GLU A 335 -9.73 -2.42 -47.39
N GLY A 336 -10.82 -3.20 -47.25
CA GLY A 336 -10.85 -4.42 -46.44
C GLY A 336 -10.29 -4.27 -45.01
N VAL A 337 -10.60 -3.17 -44.33
CA VAL A 337 -10.06 -2.84 -43.00
C VAL A 337 -10.93 -3.44 -41.91
N ARG A 338 -10.31 -4.07 -40.92
CA ARG A 338 -10.97 -4.62 -39.73
C ARG A 338 -10.18 -4.29 -38.47
N ILE A 339 -10.85 -3.81 -37.43
CA ILE A 339 -10.31 -3.64 -36.08
C ILE A 339 -11.09 -4.55 -35.13
N ARG A 340 -10.39 -5.46 -34.46
CA ARG A 340 -10.99 -6.41 -33.51
C ARG A 340 -10.21 -6.47 -32.21
N GLN A 341 -10.92 -6.66 -31.10
CA GLN A 341 -10.26 -6.87 -29.82
C GLN A 341 -9.66 -8.28 -29.73
N LEU A 342 -8.48 -8.38 -29.11
CA LEU A 342 -7.85 -9.64 -28.74
C LEU A 342 -8.34 -10.01 -27.33
N LEU A 343 -8.97 -11.17 -27.21
CA LEU A 343 -9.76 -11.59 -26.04
C LEU A 343 -9.17 -12.78 -25.29
N ASN A 344 -8.05 -13.33 -25.77
CA ASN A 344 -7.37 -14.42 -25.10
C ASN A 344 -5.85 -14.36 -25.29
N TYR A 345 -5.15 -15.13 -24.46
CA TYR A 345 -3.69 -15.10 -24.40
C TYR A 345 -3.04 -15.62 -25.70
N ALA A 346 -3.61 -16.65 -26.33
CA ALA A 346 -3.13 -17.16 -27.62
C ALA A 346 -3.15 -16.07 -28.71
N GLN A 347 -4.22 -15.28 -28.78
CA GLN A 347 -4.33 -14.16 -29.72
C GLN A 347 -3.27 -13.07 -29.48
N LEU A 348 -2.95 -12.75 -28.23
CA LEU A 348 -1.88 -11.79 -27.92
C LEU A 348 -0.49 -12.33 -28.32
N LEU A 349 -0.25 -13.63 -28.15
CA LEU A 349 1.00 -14.27 -28.58
C LEU A 349 1.14 -14.26 -30.10
N GLU A 350 0.08 -14.59 -30.83
CA GLU A 350 0.05 -14.51 -32.29
C GLU A 350 0.29 -13.09 -32.80
N GLU A 351 -0.37 -12.10 -32.18
CA GLU A 351 -0.20 -10.69 -32.52
C GLU A 351 1.26 -10.25 -32.30
N GLY A 352 1.81 -10.54 -31.12
CA GLY A 352 3.19 -10.19 -30.78
C GLY A 352 4.21 -10.88 -31.68
N SER A 353 3.96 -12.12 -32.09
CA SER A 353 4.78 -12.86 -33.05
C SER A 353 4.73 -12.22 -34.45
N ALA A 354 3.51 -11.97 -34.96
CA ALA A 354 3.31 -11.40 -36.29
C ALA A 354 3.92 -9.99 -36.43
N GLN A 355 3.76 -9.18 -35.40
CA GLN A 355 4.24 -7.80 -35.37
C GLN A 355 5.64 -7.66 -34.76
N LYS A 356 6.25 -8.75 -34.26
CA LYS A 356 7.56 -8.77 -33.61
C LYS A 356 7.70 -7.76 -32.45
N HIS A 357 6.69 -7.67 -31.57
CA HIS A 357 6.76 -6.89 -30.34
C HIS A 357 6.11 -7.60 -29.15
N CYS A 358 6.39 -7.12 -27.94
CA CYS A 358 6.07 -7.81 -26.69
C CYS A 358 4.61 -7.61 -26.21
N VAL A 359 3.61 -7.54 -27.10
CA VAL A 359 2.22 -7.28 -26.67
C VAL A 359 1.63 -8.39 -25.79
N SER A 360 2.15 -9.61 -25.87
CA SER A 360 1.78 -10.70 -24.97
C SER A 360 2.03 -10.41 -23.49
N SER A 361 2.92 -9.46 -23.18
CA SER A 361 3.15 -9.00 -21.80
C SER A 361 1.92 -8.29 -21.19
N TYR A 362 1.01 -7.75 -22.01
CA TYR A 362 -0.19 -7.01 -21.56
C TYR A 362 -1.31 -7.92 -21.03
N VAL A 363 -1.10 -9.24 -20.98
CA VAL A 363 -2.12 -10.22 -20.61
C VAL A 363 -2.80 -9.92 -19.27
N TYR A 364 -2.06 -9.44 -18.29
CA TYR A 364 -2.62 -9.12 -16.97
C TYR A 364 -3.45 -7.84 -16.95
N SER A 365 -3.00 -6.82 -17.66
CA SER A 365 -3.77 -5.59 -17.83
C SER A 365 -5.07 -5.86 -18.57
N CYS A 366 -5.07 -6.80 -19.52
CA CYS A 366 -6.29 -7.29 -20.19
C CYS A 366 -7.20 -8.10 -19.24
N LEU A 367 -6.64 -9.06 -18.49
CA LEU A 367 -7.39 -9.88 -17.52
C LEU A 367 -8.06 -9.05 -16.42
N LYS A 368 -7.40 -7.98 -15.98
CA LYS A 368 -7.94 -7.05 -14.98
C LYS A 368 -8.85 -5.96 -15.56
N GLY A 369 -9.08 -5.98 -16.88
CA GLY A 369 -9.93 -5.00 -17.57
C GLY A 369 -9.36 -3.57 -17.53
N ARG A 370 -8.04 -3.40 -17.35
CA ARG A 370 -7.38 -2.09 -17.32
C ARG A 370 -7.13 -1.55 -18.72
N CYS A 371 -6.86 -2.43 -19.67
CA CYS A 371 -6.72 -2.12 -21.08
C CYS A 371 -7.36 -3.21 -21.95
N GLY A 372 -7.58 -2.88 -23.20
CA GLY A 372 -7.91 -3.80 -24.27
C GLY A 372 -6.91 -3.62 -25.41
N ILE A 373 -6.44 -4.74 -25.95
CA ILE A 373 -5.56 -4.76 -27.12
C ILE A 373 -6.42 -5.07 -28.35
N PHE A 374 -6.27 -4.27 -29.39
CA PHE A 374 -6.97 -4.40 -30.66
C PHE A 374 -5.97 -4.66 -31.78
N SER A 375 -6.34 -5.54 -32.71
CA SER A 375 -5.58 -5.81 -33.93
C SER A 375 -6.33 -5.16 -35.09
N LEU A 376 -5.62 -4.29 -35.81
CA LEU A 376 -6.04 -3.73 -37.09
C LEU A 376 -5.44 -4.59 -38.20
N SER A 377 -6.29 -5.08 -39.09
CA SER A 377 -5.89 -5.82 -40.28
C SER A 377 -6.45 -5.19 -41.54
N VAL A 378 -5.65 -5.20 -42.60
CA VAL A 378 -6.01 -4.74 -43.95
C VAL A 378 -5.96 -5.95 -44.86
N HIS A 379 -7.06 -6.25 -45.55
CA HIS A 379 -7.21 -7.47 -46.37
C HIS A 379 -6.83 -8.76 -45.64
N GLY A 380 -7.10 -8.83 -44.33
CA GLY A 380 -6.78 -9.97 -43.48
C GLY A 380 -5.33 -10.02 -42.97
N ALA A 381 -4.43 -9.17 -43.46
CA ALA A 381 -3.08 -9.05 -42.94
C ALA A 381 -3.03 -8.07 -41.76
N ARG A 382 -2.46 -8.50 -40.63
CA ARG A 382 -2.26 -7.64 -39.44
C ARG A 382 -1.28 -6.51 -39.76
N THR A 383 -1.69 -5.26 -39.51
CA THR A 383 -0.88 -4.08 -39.82
C THR A 383 -0.53 -3.27 -38.58
N LEU A 384 -1.47 -3.09 -37.66
CA LEU A 384 -1.27 -2.38 -36.40
C LEU A 384 -1.87 -3.12 -35.22
N THR A 385 -1.25 -2.94 -34.07
CA THR A 385 -1.77 -3.26 -32.74
C THR A 385 -2.04 -1.96 -32.00
N VAL A 386 -3.22 -1.87 -31.40
CA VAL A 386 -3.69 -0.66 -30.70
C VAL A 386 -4.05 -1.02 -29.26
N GLU A 387 -3.55 -0.24 -28.32
CA GLU A 387 -3.92 -0.34 -26.91
C GLU A 387 -4.92 0.76 -26.56
N VAL A 388 -6.01 0.34 -25.92
CA VAL A 388 -7.04 1.24 -25.41
C VAL A 388 -7.21 0.99 -23.90
N LEU A 389 -7.17 2.05 -23.11
CA LEU A 389 -7.43 1.98 -21.67
C LEU A 389 -8.93 1.85 -21.37
N ALA A 390 -9.25 1.38 -20.17
CA ALA A 390 -10.63 1.24 -19.70
C ALA A 390 -11.43 2.55 -19.73
N ASN A 391 -10.76 3.70 -19.65
CA ASN A 391 -11.35 5.04 -19.78
C ASN A 391 -11.57 5.49 -21.24
N ARG A 392 -11.50 4.57 -22.22
CA ARG A 392 -11.69 4.82 -23.65
C ARG A 392 -10.65 5.73 -24.31
N GLN A 393 -9.44 5.75 -23.76
CA GLN A 393 -8.31 6.44 -24.38
C GLN A 393 -7.44 5.47 -25.16
N ILE A 394 -7.18 5.79 -26.43
CA ILE A 394 -6.14 5.16 -27.24
C ILE A 394 -4.80 5.72 -26.75
N VAL A 395 -3.94 4.84 -26.24
CA VAL A 395 -2.66 5.24 -25.62
C VAL A 395 -1.45 4.78 -26.40
N GLN A 396 -1.62 3.83 -27.32
CA GLN A 396 -0.52 3.30 -28.10
C GLN A 396 -1.01 2.68 -29.42
N ILE A 397 -0.29 2.98 -30.50
CA ILE A 397 -0.54 2.45 -31.85
C ILE A 397 0.79 2.02 -32.45
N ARG A 398 0.98 0.72 -32.71
CA ARG A 398 2.25 0.20 -33.24
C ARG A 398 2.05 -0.88 -34.29
N GLY A 399 2.81 -0.79 -35.36
CA GLY A 399 2.91 -1.88 -36.34
C GLY A 399 4.15 -2.73 -36.11
N ARG A 400 4.46 -3.54 -37.13
CA ARG A 400 5.61 -4.44 -37.13
C ARG A 400 6.90 -3.74 -36.69
N GLU A 401 7.63 -4.37 -35.78
CA GLU A 401 8.89 -3.89 -35.19
C GLU A 401 8.75 -2.51 -34.52
N ASN A 402 7.59 -2.25 -33.91
CA ASN A 402 7.21 -0.98 -33.26
C ASN A 402 7.21 0.22 -34.22
N ARG A 403 6.97 0.01 -35.52
CA ARG A 403 6.80 1.13 -36.47
C ARG A 403 5.61 2.01 -36.07
N ARG A 404 5.69 3.30 -36.41
CA ARG A 404 4.55 4.23 -36.33
C ARG A 404 3.52 3.92 -37.41
N ALA A 405 2.27 4.28 -37.14
CA ALA A 405 1.20 4.23 -38.13
C ALA A 405 1.45 5.23 -39.26
N THR A 406 1.05 4.88 -40.48
CA THR A 406 1.05 5.79 -41.62
C THR A 406 -0.14 6.75 -41.53
N GLU A 407 -0.13 7.83 -42.32
CA GLU A 407 -1.26 8.79 -42.37
C GLU A 407 -2.58 8.10 -42.71
N ARG A 408 -2.56 7.19 -43.69
CA ARG A 408 -3.75 6.43 -44.07
C ARG A 408 -4.27 5.55 -42.93
N GLU A 409 -3.37 4.91 -42.20
CA GLU A 409 -3.75 4.10 -41.04
C GLU A 409 -4.31 4.96 -39.90
N GLN A 410 -3.81 6.19 -39.72
CA GLN A 410 -4.34 7.14 -38.75
C GLN A 410 -5.77 7.57 -39.12
N ASP A 411 -6.08 7.79 -40.41
CA ASP A 411 -7.44 8.11 -40.85
C ASP A 411 -8.45 7.02 -40.43
N TRP A 412 -8.08 5.75 -40.60
CA TRP A 412 -8.92 4.62 -40.18
C TRP A 412 -9.10 4.59 -38.66
N LEU A 413 -8.04 4.89 -37.90
CA LEU A 413 -8.12 4.97 -36.45
C LEU A 413 -8.98 6.13 -35.97
N HIS A 414 -8.94 7.29 -36.63
CA HIS A 414 -9.81 8.43 -36.33
C HIS A 414 -11.27 8.12 -36.61
N GLN A 415 -11.57 7.44 -37.72
CA GLN A 415 -12.93 6.98 -38.03
C GLN A 415 -13.44 6.00 -36.98
N TRP A 416 -12.62 5.01 -36.62
CA TRP A 416 -12.96 4.07 -35.54
C TRP A 416 -13.15 4.77 -34.20
N ALA A 417 -12.24 5.68 -33.83
CA ALA A 417 -12.33 6.42 -32.57
C ALA A 417 -13.63 7.24 -32.50
N THR A 418 -14.03 7.88 -33.60
CA THR A 418 -15.29 8.62 -33.69
C THR A 418 -16.50 7.69 -33.52
N ALA A 419 -16.51 6.56 -34.23
CA ALA A 419 -17.62 5.60 -34.18
C ALA A 419 -17.75 4.90 -32.81
N ALA A 420 -16.63 4.60 -32.15
CA ALA A 420 -16.60 3.88 -30.88
C ALA A 420 -16.56 4.80 -29.64
N GLY A 421 -16.53 6.13 -29.84
CA GLY A 421 -16.47 7.10 -28.75
C GLY A 421 -15.16 7.01 -27.97
N LEU A 422 -14.03 6.94 -28.67
CA LEU A 422 -12.67 6.89 -28.12
C LEU A 422 -11.98 8.25 -28.30
N SER A 423 -10.96 8.49 -27.48
CA SER A 423 -10.10 9.68 -27.58
C SER A 423 -8.64 9.28 -27.66
N PHE A 424 -7.80 10.10 -28.28
CA PHE A 424 -6.35 9.88 -28.33
C PHE A 424 -5.67 10.53 -27.13
N SER A 425 -4.70 9.84 -26.54
CA SER A 425 -3.81 10.43 -25.53
C SER A 425 -2.91 11.49 -26.17
N ALA A 426 -2.49 12.48 -25.39
CA ALA A 426 -1.55 13.52 -25.84
C ALA A 426 -0.18 12.97 -26.29
N ASN A 427 0.12 11.70 -25.97
CA ASN A 427 1.40 11.05 -26.25
C ASN A 427 1.32 9.89 -27.29
N THR A 428 0.22 9.77 -28.02
CA THR A 428 -0.06 8.59 -28.89
C THR A 428 0.79 8.54 -30.17
#